data_AF-A0A0D0SMP7-F1
#
_entry.id   AF-A0A0D0SMP7-F1
#
_cell.length_a   1.000
_cell.length_b   1.000
_cell.length_c   1.000
_cell.angle_alpha   90.00
_cell.angle_beta   90.00
_cell.angle_gamma   90.00
#
_symmetry.space_group_name_H-M   'P 1'
#
loop_
_entity.id
_entity.type
_entity.pdbx_description
1 polymer ?
#
loop_
_entity_poly.entity_id
_entity_poly.type
_entity_poly.pdbx_seq_one_letter_code
_entity_poly.pdbx_strand_id
1 'polypeptide(L)' 'MTQYLITTFTDSIGHTHSHVTKAKDNQTFTVVEAESKEEAERIFNERKDGK' A
#
# COMPACT_ATOMS: atom_id res chain seq x y z
N MET A 1 15.54 8.38 -8.73
CA MET A 1 15.66 7.09 -8.01
C MET A 1 14.34 6.34 -8.21
N THR A 2 14.36 5.05 -8.52
CA THR A 2 13.13 4.30 -8.86
C THR A 2 12.55 3.64 -7.60
N GLN A 3 11.24 3.82 -7.38
CA GLN A 3 10.53 3.20 -6.27
C GLN A 3 9.86 1.90 -6.72
N TYR A 4 9.86 0.88 -5.85
CA TYR A 4 9.21 -0.41 -6.07
C TYR A 4 8.33 -0.74 -4.85
N LEU A 5 7.12 -1.21 -5.09
CA LEU A 5 6.25 -1.79 -4.07
C LEU A 5 6.40 -3.31 -4.13
N ILE A 6 6.73 -3.92 -3.00
CA ILE A 6 6.77 -5.38 -2.83
C ILE A 6 5.64 -5.75 -1.88
N THR A 7 4.69 -6.54 -2.35
CA THR A 7 3.64 -7.10 -1.49
C THR A 7 3.89 -8.58 -1.28
N THR A 8 3.73 -9.03 -0.05
CA THR A 8 3.87 -10.44 0.32
C THR A 8 2.58 -10.91 0.93
N PHE A 9 2.00 -11.98 0.39
CA PHE A 9 0.82 -12.61 0.94
C PHE A 9 1.11 -14.07 1.23
N THR A 10 0.68 -14.51 2.40
CA THR A 10 0.75 -15.91 2.81
C THR A 10 -0.63 -16.50 2.63
N ASP A 11 -0.73 -17.52 1.78
CA ASP A 11 -1.97 -18.26 1.59
C ASP A 11 -2.29 -19.14 2.81
N SER A 12 -3.53 -19.65 2.89
CA SER A 12 -3.97 -20.54 3.97
C SER A 12 -3.15 -21.83 4.08
N ILE A 13 -2.46 -22.23 3.01
CA ILE A 13 -1.57 -23.40 2.96
C ILE A 13 -0.13 -23.05 3.40
N GLY A 14 0.15 -21.80 3.77
CA GLY A 14 1.46 -21.36 4.25
C GLY A 14 2.45 -20.99 3.14
N HIS A 15 2.00 -20.93 1.89
CA HIS A 15 2.82 -20.53 0.76
C HIS A 15 2.87 -19.00 0.69
N THR A 16 4.08 -18.44 0.75
CA THR A 16 4.29 -17.00 0.58
C THR A 16 4.51 -16.67 -0.89
N HIS A 17 3.66 -15.81 -1.43
CA HIS A 17 3.80 -15.25 -2.76
C HIS A 17 4.22 -13.79 -2.64
N SER A 18 5.16 -13.38 -3.48
CA SER A 18 5.59 -11.99 -3.59
C SER A 18 5.18 -11.41 -4.94
N HIS A 19 4.70 -10.17 -4.92
CA HIS A 19 4.40 -9.40 -6.11
C HIS A 19 5.21 -8.10 -6.08
N VAL A 20 5.85 -7.78 -7.20
CA VAL A 20 6.72 -6.60 -7.32
C VAL A 20 6.14 -5.66 -8.37
N THR A 21 5.87 -4.42 -7.99
CA THR A 21 5.33 -3.39 -8.87
C THR A 21 6.25 -2.17 -8.87
N LYS A 22 6.65 -1.71 -10.07
CA LYS A 22 7.45 -0.50 -10.23
C LYS A 22 6.55 0.75 -10.22
N ALA A 23 6.90 1.75 -9.42
CA ALA A 23 6.24 3.06 -9.45
C ALA A 23 6.59 3.83 -10.73
N LYS A 24 5.62 4.58 -11.27
CA LYS A 24 5.87 5.62 -12.28
C LYS A 24 6.50 6.86 -11.64
N ASP A 25 7.09 7.75 -12.45
CA ASP A 25 7.84 8.91 -11.97
C ASP A 25 7.02 9.88 -11.09
N ASN A 26 5.70 9.94 -11.26
CA ASN A 26 4.77 10.76 -10.49
C ASN A 26 3.85 9.95 -9.56
N GLN A 27 4.16 8.67 -9.33
CA GLN A 27 3.35 7.78 -8.51
C GLN A 27 4.05 7.52 -7.16
N THR A 28 3.26 7.58 -6.08
CA THR A 28 3.69 7.18 -4.73
C THR A 28 2.73 6.15 -4.18
N PHE A 29 3.24 5.24 -3.34
CA PHE A 29 2.43 4.25 -2.65
C PHE A 29 2.35 4.62 -1.18
N THR A 30 1.15 4.57 -0.60
CA THR A 30 0.94 4.76 0.84
C THR A 30 0.22 3.54 1.37
N VAL A 31 0.75 2.96 2.44
CA VAL A 31 0.13 1.84 3.14
C VAL A 31 -0.57 2.38 4.39
N VAL A 32 -1.86 2.09 4.51
CA VAL A 32 -2.68 2.44 5.66
C VAL A 32 -3.40 1.19 6.14
N GLU A 33 -3.57 1.08 7.45
CA GLU A 33 -4.39 0.03 8.06
C GLU A 33 -5.84 0.53 8.10
N ALA A 34 -6.75 -0.20 7.48
CA ALA A 34 -8.16 0.16 7.41
C ALA A 34 -9.00 -1.09 7.14
N GLU A 35 -10.22 -1.12 7.66
CA GLU A 35 -11.15 -2.24 7.46
C GLU A 35 -11.95 -2.10 6.15
N SER A 36 -11.99 -0.90 5.59
CA SER A 36 -12.73 -0.57 4.38
C SER A 36 -11.97 0.43 3.50
N LYS A 37 -12.41 0.52 2.25
CA LYS A 37 -11.86 1.50 1.30
C LYS A 37 -12.14 2.93 1.77
N GLU A 38 -13.36 3.21 2.23
CA GLU A 38 -13.74 4.54 2.72
C GLU A 38 -12.88 4.97 3.92
N GLU A 39 -12.59 4.03 4.83
CA GLU A 39 -11.73 4.32 5.99
C GLU A 39 -10.27 4.53 5.57
N ALA A 40 -9.76 3.75 4.62
CA ALA A 40 -8.41 3.95 4.08
C ALA A 40 -8.24 5.36 3.48
N GLU A 41 -9.25 5.83 2.74
CA GLU A 41 -9.28 7.19 2.18
C GLU A 41 -9.33 8.26 3.29
N ARG A 42 -10.13 8.04 4.33
CA ARG A 42 -10.22 8.96 5.48
C ARG A 42 -8.88 9.09 6.21
N ILE A 43 -8.23 7.97 6.54
CA ILE A 43 -6.93 7.97 7.22
C ILE A 43 -5.87 8.65 6.36
N PHE A 44 -5.87 8.40 5.05
CA PHE A 44 -4.95 9.05 4.13
C PHE A 44 -5.13 10.57 4.11
N ASN A 45 -6.37 11.05 4.02
CA ASN A 45 -6.67 12.48 4.02
C ASN A 45 -6.34 13.12 5.38
N GLU A 46 -6.72 12.51 6.50
CA GLU A 46 -6.37 12.98 7.85
C GLU A 46 -4.84 13.12 8.04
N ARG A 47 -4.04 12.16 7.54
CA ARG A 47 -2.58 12.24 7.57
C ARG A 47 -2.00 13.32 6.65
N LYS A 48 -2.68 13.64 5.55
CA LYS A 48 -2.26 14.66 4.58
C LYS A 48 -2.54 16.07 5.10
N ASP A 49 -3.69 16.25 5.72
CA ASP A 49 -4.18 17.54 6.22
C ASP A 49 -3.66 17.87 7.63
N GLY A 50 -3.22 16.87 8.40
CA GLY A 50 -2.57 17.04 9.71
C GLY A 50 -1.12 17.56 9.65
N LYS A 51 -0.74 18.24 8.57
CA LYS A 51 0.57 18.88 8.38
C LYS A 51 0.50 20.38 8.65
#